data_AF-A0A957J1H3-F1
#
_entry.id   AF-A0A957J1H3-F1
#
_cell.length_a   1.000
_cell.length_b   1.000
_cell.length_c   1.000
_cell.angle_alpha   90.00
_cell.angle_beta   90.00
_cell.angle_gamma   90.00
#
_symmetry.space_group_name_H-M   'P 1'
#
loop_
_entity.id
_entity.type
_entity.pdbx_description
1 polymer ?
#
loop_
_entity_poly.entity_id
_entity_poly.type
_entity_poly.pdbx_seq_one_letter_code
_entity_poly.pdbx_strand_id
1 'polypeptide(L)'
;MYGVILLAAGCTRTPPEAVPASAPTPGTAAARLAAELDGLSLDDFFDASFRALTLRSPETVVEAGLTNIYGVTNVALDDISDAYVQETYALTAVILDALESYDRAALSPEQQISYDVYRWYLQDRLAGQPFHQYEYPATYFQSTAVHESLRLFFTDIHPVRSLQDARDYVARLRLVDAKIEQLIAELDARAAAGLTPPAFAVDWAFYSSLHGLIRAGATATPFYTNLATKVAALPDASAAEKEALLADAETAVETAVLPAYQKLYDYLRDMPVYTGAASGVWRLPDGDAYYAYRLRHYTTTDLTADEIHALGLAELDRIHGAMRAVFDELGYPADESLVQLFDRVARDGGHVAGAEVLATYEA
;
A
#
# COMPACT_ATOMS: atom_id res chain seq x y z
N MET A 1 54.21 -11.43 21.34
CA MET A 1 54.31 -10.03 21.83
C MET A 1 54.19 -9.11 20.62
N TYR A 2 52.98 -8.88 20.15
CA TYR A 2 52.61 -7.78 19.25
C TYR A 2 51.16 -7.46 19.61
N GLY A 3 50.98 -6.41 20.39
CA GLY A 3 49.67 -5.90 20.79
C GLY A 3 49.14 -5.00 19.69
N VAL A 4 47.90 -5.26 19.26
CA VAL A 4 47.13 -4.34 18.42
C VAL A 4 46.09 -3.68 19.32
N ILE A 5 46.23 -2.37 19.46
CA ILE A 5 45.36 -1.48 20.24
C ILE A 5 44.07 -1.27 19.43
N LEU A 6 42.92 -1.69 19.97
CA LEU A 6 41.60 -1.27 19.49
C LEU A 6 41.37 0.20 19.90
N LEU A 7 41.24 1.08 18.92
CA LEU A 7 40.66 2.42 19.10
C LEU A 7 39.15 2.33 18.85
N ALA A 8 38.37 2.31 19.93
CA ALA A 8 36.93 2.49 19.88
C ALA A 8 36.63 3.99 19.70
N ALA A 9 36.30 4.40 18.48
CA ALA A 9 35.69 5.70 18.22
C ALA A 9 34.18 5.59 18.45
N GLY A 10 33.72 5.99 19.63
CA GLY A 10 32.30 6.14 19.93
C GLY A 10 31.72 7.31 19.15
N CYS A 11 31.10 7.04 18.00
CA CYS A 11 30.20 7.98 17.35
C CYS A 11 28.82 7.90 18.03
N THR A 12 28.59 8.73 19.04
CA THR A 12 27.24 9.04 19.49
C THR A 12 26.55 9.85 18.39
N ARG A 13 25.87 9.19 17.45
CA ARG A 13 24.95 9.86 16.54
C ARG A 13 23.70 10.20 17.34
N THR A 14 23.58 11.47 17.72
CA THR A 14 22.34 12.06 18.21
C THR A 14 21.25 11.80 17.17
N PRO A 15 20.05 11.30 17.55
CA PRO A 15 18.91 11.26 16.64
C PRO A 15 18.68 12.66 16.06
N PRO A 16 18.26 12.79 14.78
CA PRO A 16 17.86 14.09 14.26
C PRO A 16 16.74 14.64 15.15
N GLU A 17 16.98 15.83 15.69
CA GLU A 17 16.01 16.57 16.49
C GLU A 17 14.76 16.78 15.62
N ALA A 18 13.60 16.35 16.12
CA ALA A 18 12.33 16.57 15.44
C ALA A 18 12.17 18.06 15.17
N VAL A 19 12.07 18.44 13.90
CA VAL A 19 11.79 19.84 13.53
C VAL A 19 10.45 20.20 14.18
N PRO A 20 10.38 21.19 15.08
CA PRO A 20 9.12 21.58 15.68
C PRO A 20 8.17 22.00 14.58
N ALA A 21 6.97 21.40 14.57
CA ALA A 21 5.93 21.74 13.61
C ALA A 21 5.67 23.25 13.70
N SER A 22 5.93 23.96 12.60
CA SER A 22 5.59 25.39 12.53
C SER A 22 4.08 25.53 12.65
N ALA A 23 3.60 26.44 13.49
CA ALA A 23 2.17 26.69 13.67
C ALA A 23 1.49 26.87 12.29
N PRO A 24 0.32 26.25 12.05
CA PRO A 24 -0.31 26.26 10.75
C PRO A 24 -0.65 27.69 10.33
N THR A 25 -0.34 28.04 9.08
CA THR A 25 -0.68 29.36 8.52
C THR A 25 -2.20 29.55 8.56
N PRO A 26 -2.71 30.71 9.03
CA PRO A 26 -4.15 30.98 9.06
C PRO A 26 -4.79 30.79 7.67
N GLY A 27 -5.89 30.01 7.61
CA GLY A 27 -6.65 29.75 6.38
C GLY A 27 -6.32 28.44 5.64
N THR A 28 -5.35 27.66 6.11
CA THR A 28 -5.02 26.33 5.56
C THR A 28 -6.01 25.24 5.99
N ALA A 29 -6.04 24.09 5.29
CA ALA A 29 -6.82 22.93 5.72
C ALA A 29 -6.41 22.45 7.13
N ALA A 30 -5.12 22.48 7.44
CA ALA A 30 -4.57 22.15 8.75
C ALA A 30 -5.10 23.07 9.87
N ALA A 31 -5.12 24.39 9.64
CA ALA A 31 -5.65 25.35 10.61
C ALA A 31 -7.16 25.14 10.85
N ARG A 32 -7.93 24.82 9.80
CA ARG A 32 -9.36 24.51 9.94
C ARG A 32 -9.58 23.23 10.76
N LEU A 33 -8.84 22.18 10.45
CA LEU A 33 -8.93 20.92 11.20
C LEU A 33 -8.56 21.11 12.67
N ALA A 34 -7.51 21.87 12.98
CA ALA A 34 -7.13 22.18 14.36
C ALA A 34 -8.29 22.83 15.13
N ALA A 35 -8.98 23.80 14.51
CA ALA A 35 -10.13 24.46 15.12
C ALA A 35 -11.36 23.55 15.25
N GLU A 36 -11.54 22.58 14.35
CA GLU A 36 -12.63 21.58 14.43
C GLU A 36 -12.39 20.55 15.55
N LEU A 37 -11.13 20.23 15.85
CA LEU A 37 -10.75 19.26 16.88
C LEU A 37 -10.66 19.87 18.29
N ASP A 38 -10.59 21.20 18.38
CA ASP A 38 -10.41 21.91 19.66
C ASP A 38 -11.60 21.67 20.61
N GLY A 39 -11.28 21.34 21.87
CA GLY A 39 -12.26 21.15 22.94
C GLY A 39 -13.16 19.90 22.81
N LEU A 40 -12.92 19.01 21.84
CA LEU A 40 -13.66 17.76 21.72
C LEU A 40 -13.39 16.82 22.90
N SER A 41 -14.36 15.98 23.25
CA SER A 41 -14.10 14.80 24.08
C SER A 41 -13.12 13.87 23.34
N LEU A 42 -12.37 13.03 24.05
CA LEU A 42 -11.41 12.13 23.39
C LEU A 42 -12.09 11.17 22.38
N ASP A 43 -13.30 10.72 22.69
CA ASP A 43 -14.04 9.80 21.80
C ASP A 43 -14.51 10.54 20.53
N ASP A 44 -15.06 11.75 20.68
CA ASP A 44 -15.44 12.58 19.53
C ASP A 44 -14.21 13.00 18.70
N PHE A 45 -13.08 13.22 19.37
CA PHE A 45 -11.81 13.53 18.73
C PHE A 45 -11.35 12.38 17.83
N PHE A 46 -11.35 11.14 18.32
CA PHE A 46 -10.97 9.97 17.52
C PHE A 46 -11.82 9.86 16.26
N ASP A 47 -13.15 9.99 16.39
CA ASP A 47 -14.07 9.91 15.26
C ASP A 47 -13.81 11.03 14.24
N ALA A 48 -13.68 12.27 14.70
CA ALA A 48 -13.47 13.42 13.84
C ALA A 48 -12.12 13.37 13.12
N SER A 49 -11.04 13.08 13.86
CA SER A 49 -9.68 13.07 13.31
C SER A 49 -9.45 11.89 12.37
N PHE A 50 -9.94 10.70 12.73
CA PHE A 50 -9.85 9.52 11.87
C PHE A 50 -10.63 9.75 10.59
N ARG A 51 -11.87 10.22 10.68
CA ARG A 51 -12.68 10.59 9.51
C ARG A 51 -11.98 11.62 8.62
N ALA A 52 -11.36 12.65 9.19
CA ALA A 52 -10.65 13.67 8.42
C ALA A 52 -9.51 13.08 7.58
N LEU A 53 -8.75 12.11 8.11
CA LEU A 53 -7.70 11.41 7.36
C LEU A 53 -8.27 10.40 6.37
N THR A 54 -9.28 9.61 6.74
CA THR A 54 -9.88 8.61 5.85
C THR A 54 -10.52 9.24 4.63
N LEU A 55 -11.17 10.40 4.79
CA LEU A 55 -11.76 11.15 3.67
C LEU A 55 -10.74 11.67 2.65
N ARG A 56 -9.43 11.56 2.93
CA ARG A 56 -8.38 11.88 1.96
C ARG A 56 -8.12 10.78 0.93
N SER A 57 -8.68 9.59 1.14
CA SER A 57 -8.65 8.52 0.13
C SER A 57 -10.10 8.09 -0.17
N PRO A 58 -10.75 8.74 -1.16
CA PRO A 58 -12.05 8.31 -1.65
C PRO A 58 -12.11 6.83 -2.05
N GLU A 59 -11.00 6.26 -2.54
CA GLU A 59 -10.93 4.84 -2.88
C GLU A 59 -10.95 3.95 -1.64
N THR A 60 -10.16 4.29 -0.60
CA THR A 60 -10.20 3.57 0.69
C THR A 60 -11.58 3.64 1.35
N VAL A 61 -12.28 4.78 1.23
CA VAL A 61 -13.66 4.91 1.74
C VAL A 61 -14.59 3.90 1.06
N VAL A 62 -14.47 3.72 -0.25
CA VAL A 62 -15.26 2.75 -1.02
C VAL A 62 -14.84 1.32 -0.65
N GLU A 63 -13.54 1.05 -0.57
CA GLU A 63 -12.98 -0.27 -0.21
C GLU A 63 -13.44 -0.74 1.16
N ALA A 64 -13.40 0.14 2.15
CA ALA A 64 -13.84 -0.14 3.51
C ALA A 64 -15.38 -0.15 3.66
N GLY A 65 -16.14 0.13 2.60
CA GLY A 65 -17.61 0.19 2.65
C GLY A 65 -18.16 1.37 3.45
N LEU A 66 -17.36 2.43 3.64
CA LEU A 66 -17.67 3.57 4.49
C LEU A 66 -18.43 4.70 3.77
N THR A 67 -18.68 4.58 2.46
CA THR A 67 -19.35 5.63 1.65
C THR A 67 -20.64 6.16 2.28
N ASN A 68 -21.53 5.26 2.72
CA ASN A 68 -22.79 5.66 3.35
C ASN A 68 -22.60 6.19 4.78
N ILE A 69 -21.63 5.65 5.51
CA ILE A 69 -21.34 6.04 6.90
C ILE A 69 -20.80 7.48 6.93
N TYR A 70 -19.94 7.83 5.99
CA TYR A 70 -19.34 9.17 5.91
C TYR A 70 -20.08 10.14 5.00
N GLY A 71 -21.15 9.69 4.34
CA GLY A 71 -21.97 10.50 3.44
C GLY A 71 -21.20 11.02 2.23
N VAL A 72 -20.24 10.23 1.73
CA VAL A 72 -19.41 10.63 0.59
C VAL A 72 -20.22 10.47 -0.70
N THR A 73 -20.57 11.60 -1.30
CA THR A 73 -21.30 11.66 -2.57
C THR A 73 -20.43 12.10 -3.74
N ASN A 74 -19.20 12.55 -3.46
CA ASN A 74 -18.26 12.95 -4.50
C ASN A 74 -17.69 11.72 -5.23
N VAL A 75 -17.70 11.78 -6.57
CA VAL A 75 -17.05 10.80 -7.42
C VAL A 75 -15.63 11.25 -7.68
N ALA A 76 -14.69 10.67 -6.92
CA ALA A 76 -13.27 10.94 -7.04
C ALA A 76 -12.45 9.64 -7.02
N LEU A 77 -11.26 9.73 -7.60
CA LEU A 77 -10.14 8.83 -7.35
C LEU A 77 -9.17 9.50 -6.37
N ASP A 78 -8.27 8.73 -5.79
CA ASP A 78 -7.25 9.25 -4.87
C ASP A 78 -6.33 10.24 -5.59
N ASP A 79 -6.10 11.40 -4.96
CA ASP A 79 -5.08 12.37 -5.38
C ASP A 79 -3.74 11.94 -4.80
N ILE A 80 -2.82 11.59 -5.70
CA ILE A 80 -1.49 11.07 -5.33
C ILE A 80 -0.37 12.06 -5.60
N SER A 81 -0.71 13.33 -5.88
CA SER A 81 0.30 14.38 -6.07
C SER A 81 1.08 14.66 -4.79
N ASP A 82 2.36 15.02 -4.91
CA ASP A 82 3.19 15.41 -3.76
C ASP A 82 2.51 16.48 -2.89
N ALA A 83 1.91 17.51 -3.50
CA ALA A 83 1.19 18.55 -2.76
C ALA A 83 0.08 17.99 -1.85
N TYR A 84 -0.70 17.03 -2.36
CA TYR A 84 -1.75 16.37 -1.59
C TYR A 84 -1.19 15.47 -0.48
N VAL A 85 -0.09 14.78 -0.75
CA VAL A 85 0.63 13.95 0.23
C VAL A 85 1.21 14.82 1.36
N GLN A 86 1.87 15.94 1.04
CA GLN A 86 2.41 16.87 2.03
C GLN A 86 1.30 17.52 2.88
N GLU A 87 0.17 17.91 2.28
CA GLU A 87 -0.98 18.40 3.04
C GLU A 87 -1.51 17.32 3.99
N THR A 88 -1.56 16.05 3.56
CA THR A 88 -1.95 14.91 4.42
C THR A 88 -1.03 14.77 5.63
N TYR A 89 0.28 14.92 5.45
CA TYR A 89 1.23 14.92 6.57
C TYR A 89 1.00 16.12 7.51
N ALA A 90 0.74 17.30 6.97
CA ALA A 90 0.42 18.48 7.77
C ALA A 90 -0.84 18.28 8.63
N LEU A 91 -1.89 17.65 8.08
CA LEU A 91 -3.09 17.29 8.86
C LEU A 91 -2.77 16.24 9.93
N THR A 92 -1.97 15.23 9.58
CA THR A 92 -1.55 14.18 10.53
C THR A 92 -0.78 14.79 11.71
N ALA A 93 0.09 15.76 11.46
CA ALA A 93 0.83 16.48 12.50
C ALA A 93 -0.09 17.29 13.42
N VAL A 94 -1.08 18.00 12.87
CA VAL A 94 -2.10 18.72 13.66
C VAL A 94 -2.90 17.76 14.54
N ILE A 95 -3.29 16.60 14.01
CA ILE A 95 -4.02 15.59 14.78
C ILE A 95 -3.14 15.05 15.91
N LEU A 96 -1.88 14.73 15.65
CA LEU A 96 -0.98 14.23 16.69
C LEU A 96 -0.80 15.26 17.82
N ASP A 97 -0.56 16.52 17.47
CA ASP A 97 -0.42 17.61 18.45
C ASP A 97 -1.68 17.77 19.32
N ALA A 98 -2.86 17.75 18.69
CA ALA A 98 -4.13 17.79 19.41
C ALA A 98 -4.35 16.55 20.29
N LEU A 99 -4.01 15.35 19.82
CA LEU A 99 -4.08 14.12 20.62
C LEU A 99 -3.15 14.20 21.84
N GLU A 100 -1.93 14.71 21.68
CA GLU A 100 -0.96 14.83 22.77
C GLU A 100 -1.34 15.89 23.82
N SER A 101 -2.35 16.72 23.55
CA SER A 101 -2.90 17.67 24.53
C SER A 101 -3.79 17.02 25.61
N TYR A 102 -4.33 15.81 25.35
CA TYR A 102 -5.14 15.08 26.33
C TYR A 102 -4.27 14.48 27.45
N ASP A 103 -4.66 14.69 28.71
CA ASP A 103 -3.97 14.05 29.85
C ASP A 103 -4.26 12.54 29.88
N ARG A 104 -3.32 11.75 29.36
CA ARG A 104 -3.38 10.29 29.33
C ARG A 104 -3.68 9.68 30.71
N ALA A 105 -3.19 10.26 31.80
CA ALA A 105 -3.38 9.72 33.14
C ALA A 105 -4.81 9.89 33.67
N ALA A 106 -5.58 10.82 33.10
CA ALA A 106 -6.98 11.07 33.43
C ALA A 106 -7.95 10.18 32.63
N LEU A 107 -7.46 9.44 31.64
CA LEU A 107 -8.27 8.60 30.76
C LEU A 107 -8.63 7.24 31.40
N SER A 108 -9.74 6.64 30.96
CA SER A 108 -10.08 5.26 31.31
C SER A 108 -9.02 4.27 30.79
N PRO A 109 -8.89 3.06 31.36
CA PRO A 109 -7.98 2.05 30.85
C PRO A 109 -8.17 1.74 29.36
N GLU A 110 -9.41 1.68 28.88
CA GLU A 110 -9.74 1.44 27.47
C GLU A 110 -9.33 2.64 26.59
N GLN A 111 -9.59 3.86 27.05
CA GLN A 111 -9.19 5.08 26.35
C GLN A 111 -7.67 5.23 26.28
N GLN A 112 -6.93 4.79 27.31
CA GLN A 112 -5.46 4.77 27.27
C GLN A 112 -4.93 3.85 26.17
N ILE A 113 -5.56 2.69 25.95
CA ILE A 113 -5.18 1.78 24.86
C ILE A 113 -5.44 2.43 23.51
N SER A 114 -6.64 2.99 23.29
CA SER A 114 -6.97 3.68 22.04
C SER A 114 -6.04 4.88 21.77
N TYR A 115 -5.75 5.66 22.82
CA TYR A 115 -4.79 6.76 22.77
C TYR A 115 -3.41 6.27 22.34
N ASP A 116 -2.87 5.24 22.99
CA ASP A 116 -1.52 4.74 22.71
C ASP A 116 -1.39 4.19 21.28
N VAL A 117 -2.39 3.43 20.83
CA VAL A 117 -2.41 2.88 19.47
C VAL A 117 -2.50 3.99 18.44
N TYR A 118 -3.39 4.97 18.64
CA TYR A 118 -3.56 6.05 17.67
C TYR A 118 -2.36 6.99 17.65
N ARG A 119 -1.77 7.29 18.81
CA ARG A 119 -0.52 8.03 18.93
C ARG A 119 0.61 7.33 18.19
N TRP A 120 0.80 6.02 18.41
CA TRP A 120 1.80 5.24 17.68
C TRP A 120 1.57 5.30 16.17
N TYR A 121 0.33 5.12 15.70
CA TYR A 121 -0.02 5.19 14.28
C TYR A 121 0.33 6.55 13.65
N LEU A 122 -0.03 7.66 14.31
CA LEU A 122 0.25 9.01 13.81
C LEU A 122 1.75 9.31 13.81
N GLN A 123 2.47 8.92 14.87
CA GLN A 123 3.92 9.09 14.98
C GLN A 123 4.68 8.31 13.91
N ASP A 124 4.32 7.03 13.71
CA ASP A 124 4.92 6.19 12.67
C ASP A 124 4.68 6.77 11.28
N ARG A 125 3.44 7.20 10.99
CA ARG A 125 3.10 7.87 9.73
C ARG A 125 3.96 9.11 9.50
N LEU A 126 4.11 9.99 10.50
CA LEU A 126 4.96 11.19 10.38
C LEU A 126 6.44 10.84 10.27
N ALA A 127 6.91 9.79 10.93
CA ALA A 127 8.29 9.31 10.79
C ALA A 127 8.58 8.82 9.36
N GLY A 128 7.55 8.41 8.61
CA GLY A 128 7.63 8.07 7.19
C GLY A 128 7.70 9.26 6.23
N GLN A 129 7.39 10.49 6.68
CA GLN A 129 7.33 11.67 5.81
C GLN A 129 8.63 11.93 5.01
N PRO A 130 9.84 11.86 5.61
CA PRO A 130 11.08 12.02 4.85
C PRO A 130 11.28 10.98 3.75
N PHE A 131 10.58 9.84 3.86
CA PHE A 131 10.73 8.68 3.00
C PHE A 131 9.54 8.41 2.08
N HIS A 132 8.55 9.32 2.00
CA HIS A 132 7.32 9.11 1.22
C HIS A 132 7.54 8.83 -0.28
N GLN A 133 8.70 9.19 -0.82
CA GLN A 133 9.11 8.93 -2.21
C GLN A 133 9.94 7.64 -2.39
N TYR A 134 10.30 6.93 -1.32
CA TYR A 134 11.24 5.81 -1.38
C TYR A 134 10.59 4.48 -1.81
N GLU A 135 9.26 4.47 -1.94
CA GLU A 135 8.53 3.37 -2.53
C GLU A 135 8.50 3.45 -4.05
N TYR A 136 8.27 2.30 -4.70
CA TYR A 136 8.18 2.20 -6.15
C TYR A 136 6.72 2.00 -6.58
N PRO A 137 5.99 3.09 -6.92
CA PRO A 137 4.54 3.06 -7.13
C PRO A 137 4.09 2.49 -8.48
N ALA A 138 5.03 2.07 -9.33
CA ALA A 138 4.76 1.46 -10.63
C ALA A 138 5.55 0.16 -10.80
N THR A 139 5.23 -0.82 -9.95
CA THR A 139 5.84 -2.16 -9.94
C THR A 139 4.77 -3.24 -10.14
N TYR A 140 5.06 -4.50 -9.77
CA TYR A 140 4.17 -5.63 -10.01
C TYR A 140 3.24 -5.98 -8.85
N PHE A 141 3.55 -5.48 -7.66
CA PHE A 141 2.84 -5.90 -6.46
C PHE A 141 1.57 -5.07 -6.30
N GLN A 142 0.42 -5.75 -6.30
CA GLN A 142 -0.90 -5.12 -6.42
C GLN A 142 -1.17 -4.03 -5.39
N SER A 143 -0.66 -4.17 -4.17
CA SER A 143 -0.86 -3.17 -3.11
C SER A 143 0.10 -1.99 -3.15
N THR A 144 1.20 -2.07 -3.91
CA THR A 144 2.18 -0.96 -4.03
C THR A 144 2.14 -0.30 -5.41
N ALA A 145 1.60 -0.97 -6.42
CA ALA A 145 1.54 -0.47 -7.78
C ALA A 145 0.21 0.25 -8.06
N VAL A 146 0.27 1.57 -8.26
CA VAL A 146 -0.91 2.42 -8.45
C VAL A 146 -1.76 1.98 -9.65
N HIS A 147 -1.13 1.54 -10.73
CA HIS A 147 -1.85 1.09 -11.93
C HIS A 147 -2.55 -0.27 -11.73
N GLU A 148 -2.02 -1.13 -10.86
CA GLU A 148 -2.67 -2.39 -10.49
C GLU A 148 -3.76 -2.19 -9.45
N SER A 149 -3.51 -1.37 -8.42
CA SER A 149 -4.51 -1.05 -7.41
C SER A 149 -5.70 -0.34 -8.04
N LEU A 150 -5.47 0.55 -9.00
CA LEU A 150 -6.53 1.19 -9.78
C LEU A 150 -7.34 0.15 -10.58
N ARG A 151 -6.68 -0.80 -11.26
CA ARG A 151 -7.38 -1.88 -11.96
C ARG A 151 -8.22 -2.71 -11.00
N LEU A 152 -7.64 -3.16 -9.88
CA LEU A 152 -8.31 -3.94 -8.83
C LEU A 152 -9.50 -3.17 -8.24
N PHE A 153 -9.33 -1.87 -8.00
CA PHE A 153 -10.38 -1.00 -7.51
C PHE A 153 -11.61 -1.08 -8.43
N PHE A 154 -11.42 -1.00 -9.74
CA PHE A 154 -12.51 -1.14 -10.70
C PHE A 154 -13.04 -2.56 -10.85
N THR A 155 -12.21 -3.60 -10.81
CA THR A 155 -12.68 -4.97 -11.11
C THR A 155 -13.30 -5.66 -9.90
N ASP A 156 -12.74 -5.46 -8.70
CA ASP A 156 -13.04 -6.28 -7.53
C ASP A 156 -13.69 -5.46 -6.41
N ILE A 157 -13.27 -4.20 -6.22
CA ILE A 157 -13.68 -3.38 -5.07
C ILE A 157 -14.92 -2.53 -5.34
N HIS A 158 -14.96 -1.82 -6.48
CA HIS A 158 -16.02 -0.86 -6.77
C HIS A 158 -17.37 -1.58 -6.88
N PRO A 159 -18.34 -1.24 -6.01
CA PRO A 159 -19.65 -1.85 -6.04
C PRO A 159 -20.40 -1.42 -7.30
N VAL A 160 -21.22 -2.30 -7.86
CA VAL A 160 -22.18 -1.97 -8.91
C VAL A 160 -23.48 -2.67 -8.55
N ARG A 161 -24.18 -2.11 -7.56
CA ARG A 161 -25.43 -2.66 -6.98
C ARG A 161 -26.65 -1.90 -7.48
N SER A 162 -26.45 -0.69 -8.01
CA SER A 162 -27.47 0.20 -8.54
C SER A 162 -27.02 0.84 -9.85
N LEU A 163 -27.96 1.48 -10.55
CA LEU A 163 -27.62 2.29 -11.73
C LEU A 163 -26.74 3.50 -11.37
N GLN A 164 -26.90 4.05 -10.16
CA GLN A 164 -26.05 5.16 -9.69
C GLN A 164 -24.61 4.70 -9.47
N ASP A 165 -24.41 3.56 -8.82
CA ASP A 165 -23.07 2.98 -8.63
C ASP A 165 -22.37 2.77 -9.98
N ALA A 166 -23.13 2.30 -10.97
CA ALA A 166 -22.62 2.06 -12.32
C ALA A 166 -22.24 3.37 -13.04
N ARG A 167 -23.01 4.45 -12.82
CA ARG A 167 -22.67 5.80 -13.31
C ARG A 167 -21.43 6.35 -12.61
N ASP A 168 -21.30 6.15 -11.31
CA ASP A 168 -20.14 6.59 -10.53
C ASP A 168 -18.88 5.85 -10.98
N TYR A 169 -18.99 4.56 -11.30
CA TYR A 169 -17.92 3.77 -11.91
C TYR A 169 -17.43 4.42 -13.21
N VAL A 170 -18.35 4.71 -14.13
CA VAL A 170 -18.00 5.32 -15.43
C VAL A 170 -17.44 6.72 -15.26
N ALA A 171 -17.97 7.51 -14.31
CA ALA A 171 -17.42 8.82 -13.98
C ALA A 171 -15.99 8.72 -13.43
N ARG A 172 -15.66 7.71 -12.60
CA ARG A 172 -14.27 7.46 -12.17
C ARG A 172 -13.36 7.00 -13.30
N LEU A 173 -13.85 6.22 -14.27
CA LEU A 173 -13.04 5.85 -15.45
C LEU A 173 -12.52 7.09 -16.19
N ARG A 174 -13.34 8.15 -16.25
CA ARG A 174 -12.96 9.43 -16.88
C ARG A 174 -11.87 10.20 -16.09
N LEU A 175 -11.61 9.84 -14.83
CA LEU A 175 -10.58 10.43 -13.98
C LEU A 175 -9.24 9.68 -14.04
N VAL A 176 -9.18 8.52 -14.70
CA VAL A 176 -7.98 7.67 -14.76
C VAL A 176 -6.80 8.41 -15.39
N ASP A 177 -7.02 9.22 -16.43
CA ASP A 177 -5.95 9.97 -17.09
C ASP A 177 -5.22 10.90 -16.12
N ALA A 178 -5.97 11.69 -15.34
CA ALA A 178 -5.40 12.59 -14.35
C ALA A 178 -4.58 11.84 -13.27
N LYS A 179 -5.09 10.72 -12.76
CA LYS A 179 -4.37 9.92 -11.75
C LYS A 179 -3.08 9.32 -12.29
N ILE A 180 -3.08 8.84 -13.53
CA ILE A 180 -1.87 8.31 -14.17
C ILE A 180 -0.87 9.43 -14.49
N GLU A 181 -1.33 10.62 -14.86
CA GLU A 181 -0.45 11.78 -15.03
C GLU A 181 0.24 12.18 -13.72
N GLN A 182 -0.49 12.16 -12.60
CA GLN A 182 0.11 12.35 -11.28
C GLN A 182 1.16 11.28 -10.98
N LEU A 183 0.86 10.00 -11.25
CA LEU A 183 1.83 8.91 -11.08
C LEU A 183 3.11 9.13 -11.89
N ILE A 184 3.00 9.53 -13.15
CA ILE A 184 4.16 9.80 -14.02
C ILE A 184 5.00 10.97 -13.45
N ALA A 185 4.35 12.08 -13.05
CA ALA A 185 5.05 13.21 -12.45
C ALA A 185 5.79 12.82 -11.16
N GLU A 186 5.17 11.96 -10.35
CA GLU A 186 5.74 11.41 -9.13
C GLU A 186 6.94 10.48 -9.38
N LEU A 187 6.89 9.67 -10.44
CA LEU A 187 8.02 8.83 -10.86
C LEU A 187 9.19 9.70 -11.37
N ASP A 188 8.90 10.77 -12.10
CA ASP A 188 9.91 11.72 -12.58
C ASP A 188 10.61 12.43 -11.42
N ALA A 189 9.85 12.89 -10.42
CA ALA A 189 10.41 13.51 -9.22
C ALA A 189 11.34 12.54 -8.46
N ARG A 190 10.93 11.27 -8.30
CA ARG A 190 11.75 10.21 -7.69
C ARG A 190 13.03 9.96 -8.48
N ALA A 191 12.92 9.84 -9.81
CA ALA A 191 14.07 9.64 -10.67
C ALA A 191 15.08 10.80 -10.56
N ALA A 192 14.59 12.04 -10.56
CA ALA A 192 15.42 13.23 -10.37
C ALA A 192 16.11 13.28 -9.00
N ALA A 193 15.49 12.72 -7.96
CA ALA A 193 16.06 12.57 -6.62
C ALA A 193 17.02 11.36 -6.48
N GLY A 194 17.25 10.59 -7.53
CA GLY A 194 18.09 9.38 -7.50
C GLY A 194 17.39 8.15 -6.88
N LEU A 195 16.07 8.21 -6.69
CA LEU A 195 15.25 7.13 -6.14
C LEU A 195 14.72 6.20 -7.24
N THR A 196 15.62 5.70 -8.09
CA THR A 196 15.24 4.85 -9.22
C THR A 196 14.98 3.41 -8.79
N PRO A 197 13.98 2.71 -9.34
CA PRO A 197 13.73 1.30 -9.06
C PRO A 197 14.80 0.39 -9.69
N PRO A 198 14.99 -0.83 -9.16
CA PRO A 198 15.79 -1.84 -9.86
C PRO A 198 15.07 -2.31 -11.13
N ALA A 199 15.82 -2.63 -12.19
CA ALA A 199 15.27 -2.95 -13.51
C ALA A 199 14.22 -4.07 -13.47
N PHE A 200 14.48 -5.14 -12.71
CA PHE A 200 13.54 -6.26 -12.60
C PHE A 200 12.17 -5.81 -12.08
N ALA A 201 12.09 -4.82 -11.19
CA ALA A 201 10.81 -4.37 -10.63
C ALA A 201 9.93 -3.68 -11.67
N VAL A 202 10.56 -3.01 -12.65
CA VAL A 202 9.88 -2.39 -13.80
C VAL A 202 9.53 -3.45 -14.85
N ASP A 203 10.43 -4.40 -15.12
CA ASP A 203 10.16 -5.52 -16.03
C ASP A 203 8.87 -6.24 -15.66
N TRP A 204 8.69 -6.54 -14.37
CA TRP A 204 7.48 -7.20 -13.89
C TRP A 204 6.20 -6.37 -14.11
N ALA A 205 6.26 -5.02 -14.02
CA ALA A 205 5.10 -4.16 -14.30
C ALA A 205 4.62 -4.30 -15.76
N PHE A 206 5.55 -4.49 -16.71
CA PHE A 206 5.18 -4.78 -18.10
C PHE A 206 4.51 -6.15 -18.26
N TYR A 207 5.07 -7.18 -17.59
CA TYR A 207 4.58 -8.56 -17.71
C TYR A 207 3.23 -8.77 -17.03
N SER A 208 2.95 -8.10 -15.90
CA SER A 208 1.77 -8.39 -15.08
C SER A 208 0.46 -7.88 -15.69
N SER A 209 0.47 -6.82 -16.51
CA SER A 209 -0.79 -6.18 -16.90
C SER A 209 -0.72 -5.19 -18.07
N LEU A 210 0.29 -4.33 -18.13
CA LEU A 210 0.30 -3.19 -19.05
C LEU A 210 0.27 -3.62 -20.51
N HIS A 211 1.07 -4.63 -20.89
CA HIS A 211 1.15 -5.11 -22.26
C HIS A 211 -0.17 -5.66 -22.80
N GLY A 212 -0.91 -6.41 -21.98
CA GLY A 212 -2.20 -6.98 -22.36
C GLY A 212 -3.26 -5.90 -22.50
N LEU A 213 -3.26 -4.94 -21.57
CA LEU A 213 -4.27 -3.88 -21.52
C LEU A 213 -4.16 -2.92 -22.70
N ILE A 214 -2.96 -2.39 -23.01
CA ILE A 214 -2.79 -1.38 -24.07
C ILE A 214 -3.05 -1.92 -25.49
N ARG A 215 -3.06 -3.25 -25.65
CA ARG A 215 -3.33 -3.93 -26.93
C ARG A 215 -4.79 -4.36 -27.07
N ALA A 216 -5.57 -4.28 -26.00
CA ALA A 216 -6.98 -4.63 -26.02
C ALA A 216 -7.80 -3.49 -26.65
N GLY A 217 -8.88 -3.85 -27.35
CA GLY A 217 -9.96 -2.90 -27.60
C GLY A 217 -10.68 -2.58 -26.31
N ALA A 218 -11.32 -1.41 -26.21
CA ALA A 218 -11.97 -0.96 -24.98
C ALA A 218 -12.92 -1.99 -24.37
N THR A 219 -13.75 -2.62 -25.22
CA THR A 219 -14.72 -3.66 -24.81
C THR A 219 -14.09 -4.98 -24.37
N ALA A 220 -12.80 -5.20 -24.63
CA ALA A 220 -12.04 -6.36 -24.20
C ALA A 220 -11.23 -6.11 -22.92
N THR A 221 -11.22 -4.87 -22.40
CA THR A 221 -10.51 -4.55 -21.17
C THR A 221 -11.23 -5.10 -19.93
N PRO A 222 -10.50 -5.41 -18.82
CA PRO A 222 -11.13 -5.77 -17.55
C PRO A 222 -12.05 -4.68 -16.99
N PHE A 223 -11.74 -3.40 -17.24
CA PHE A 223 -12.58 -2.26 -16.83
C PHE A 223 -13.97 -2.33 -17.47
N TYR A 224 -14.05 -2.63 -18.77
CA TYR A 224 -15.33 -2.75 -19.46
C TYR A 224 -16.03 -4.07 -19.15
N THR A 225 -15.34 -5.19 -19.32
CA THR A 225 -15.94 -6.54 -19.22
C THR A 225 -16.52 -6.82 -17.85
N ASN A 226 -15.82 -6.40 -16.77
CA ASN A 226 -16.32 -6.54 -15.40
C ASN A 226 -17.59 -5.70 -15.18
N LEU A 227 -17.57 -4.43 -15.62
CA LEU A 227 -18.73 -3.56 -15.54
C LEU A 227 -19.91 -4.14 -16.33
N ALA A 228 -19.68 -4.64 -17.55
CA ALA A 228 -20.72 -5.25 -18.38
C ALA A 228 -21.39 -6.45 -17.69
N THR A 229 -20.61 -7.33 -17.06
CA THR A 229 -21.15 -8.45 -16.27
C THR A 229 -22.00 -7.94 -15.10
N LYS A 230 -21.51 -6.96 -14.34
CA LYS A 230 -22.24 -6.41 -13.18
C LYS A 230 -23.52 -5.68 -13.60
N VAL A 231 -23.46 -4.86 -14.66
CA VAL A 231 -24.60 -4.12 -15.23
C VAL A 231 -25.68 -5.04 -15.77
N ALA A 232 -25.29 -6.15 -16.42
CA ALA A 232 -26.24 -7.14 -16.90
C ALA A 232 -27.09 -7.71 -15.75
N ALA A 233 -26.47 -7.92 -14.58
CA ALA A 233 -27.12 -8.45 -13.38
C ALA A 233 -27.99 -7.44 -12.60
N LEU A 234 -27.99 -6.15 -12.97
CA LEU A 234 -28.81 -5.14 -12.28
C LEU A 234 -30.31 -5.41 -12.52
N PRO A 235 -31.12 -5.64 -11.46
CA PRO A 235 -32.54 -5.97 -11.62
C PRO A 235 -33.39 -4.76 -12.04
N ASP A 236 -33.01 -3.55 -11.60
CA ASP A 236 -33.87 -2.36 -11.67
C ASP A 236 -33.56 -1.42 -12.86
N ALA A 237 -32.65 -1.81 -13.75
CA ALA A 237 -32.26 -1.00 -14.92
C ALA A 237 -32.88 -1.54 -16.22
N SER A 238 -33.47 -0.65 -17.02
CA SER A 238 -34.00 -0.99 -18.35
C SER A 238 -32.89 -1.35 -19.33
N ALA A 239 -33.24 -2.06 -20.41
CA ALA A 239 -32.27 -2.43 -21.46
C ALA A 239 -31.59 -1.18 -22.07
N ALA A 240 -32.36 -0.11 -22.30
CA ALA A 240 -31.84 1.14 -22.86
C ALA A 240 -30.88 1.86 -21.89
N GLU A 241 -31.16 1.84 -20.59
CA GLU A 241 -30.24 2.42 -19.59
C GLU A 241 -28.94 1.63 -19.49
N LYS A 242 -29.01 0.29 -19.54
CA LYS A 242 -27.82 -0.58 -19.55
C LYS A 242 -26.99 -0.32 -20.81
N GLU A 243 -27.62 -0.24 -21.98
CA GLU A 243 -26.95 0.03 -23.25
C GLU A 243 -26.26 1.41 -23.27
N ALA A 244 -26.97 2.46 -22.85
CA ALA A 244 -26.40 3.81 -22.78
C ALA A 244 -25.21 3.88 -21.81
N LEU A 245 -25.32 3.23 -20.64
CA LEU A 245 -24.24 3.17 -19.67
C LEU A 245 -23.00 2.44 -20.22
N LEU A 246 -23.19 1.33 -20.93
CA LEU A 246 -22.07 0.59 -21.51
C LEU A 246 -21.41 1.34 -22.65
N ALA A 247 -22.17 2.07 -23.48
CA ALA A 247 -21.59 2.96 -24.50
C ALA A 247 -20.76 4.10 -23.86
N ASP A 248 -21.24 4.68 -22.76
CA ASP A 248 -20.50 5.67 -21.98
C ASP A 248 -19.22 5.08 -21.37
N ALA A 249 -19.29 3.84 -20.89
CA ALA A 249 -18.14 3.12 -20.34
C ALA A 249 -17.09 2.81 -21.41
N GLU A 250 -17.50 2.32 -22.57
CA GLU A 250 -16.63 2.10 -23.73
C GLU A 250 -15.91 3.41 -24.09
N THR A 251 -16.66 4.51 -24.24
CA THR A 251 -16.09 5.83 -24.51
C THR A 251 -15.07 6.26 -23.44
N ALA A 252 -15.38 6.07 -22.16
CA ALA A 252 -14.45 6.42 -21.08
C ALA A 252 -13.18 5.57 -21.11
N VAL A 253 -13.29 4.27 -21.42
CA VAL A 253 -12.13 3.39 -21.57
C VAL A 253 -11.28 3.80 -22.78
N GLU A 254 -11.89 4.11 -23.92
CA GLU A 254 -11.18 4.53 -25.14
C GLU A 254 -10.47 5.87 -24.98
N THR A 255 -11.10 6.83 -24.29
CA THR A 255 -10.63 8.22 -24.27
C THR A 255 -9.80 8.58 -23.04
N ALA A 256 -10.00 7.90 -21.91
CA ALA A 256 -9.28 8.18 -20.68
C ALA A 256 -8.38 7.02 -20.23
N VAL A 257 -8.86 5.78 -20.24
CA VAL A 257 -8.12 4.65 -19.65
C VAL A 257 -6.99 4.16 -20.56
N LEU A 258 -7.30 3.74 -21.78
CA LEU A 258 -6.29 3.18 -22.69
C LEU A 258 -5.17 4.19 -23.01
N PRO A 259 -5.45 5.48 -23.31
CA PRO A 259 -4.39 6.45 -23.53
C PRO A 259 -3.53 6.68 -22.29
N ALA A 260 -4.12 6.72 -21.09
CA ALA A 260 -3.37 6.90 -19.85
C ALA A 260 -2.41 5.73 -19.59
N TYR A 261 -2.89 4.49 -19.71
CA TYR A 261 -2.04 3.31 -19.57
C TYR A 261 -0.98 3.21 -20.66
N GLN A 262 -1.25 3.69 -21.88
CA GLN A 262 -0.24 3.83 -22.92
C GLN A 262 0.84 4.88 -22.55
N LYS A 263 0.45 6.05 -22.02
CA LYS A 263 1.40 7.05 -21.50
C LYS A 263 2.31 6.45 -20.42
N LEU A 264 1.73 5.72 -19.46
CA LEU A 264 2.50 5.05 -18.41
C LEU A 264 3.44 3.99 -18.98
N TYR A 265 2.97 3.17 -19.91
CA TYR A 265 3.79 2.16 -20.57
C TYR A 265 5.00 2.78 -21.27
N ASP A 266 4.80 3.84 -22.06
CA ASP A 266 5.89 4.52 -22.76
C ASP A 266 6.86 5.18 -21.78
N TYR A 267 6.35 5.77 -20.70
CA TYR A 267 7.18 6.34 -19.64
C TYR A 267 8.06 5.28 -18.97
N LEU A 268 7.48 4.18 -18.49
CA LEU A 268 8.22 3.12 -17.80
C LEU A 268 9.27 2.47 -18.71
N ARG A 269 9.04 2.45 -20.04
CA ARG A 269 10.00 1.91 -21.00
C ARG A 269 11.29 2.71 -21.03
N ASP A 270 11.16 4.03 -20.90
CA ASP A 270 12.25 4.98 -21.11
C ASP A 270 12.82 5.54 -19.78
N MET A 271 12.16 5.28 -18.64
CA MET A 271 12.57 5.78 -17.33
C MET A 271 13.94 5.22 -16.89
N PRO A 272 14.73 5.97 -16.10
CA PRO A 272 15.98 5.46 -15.56
C PRO A 272 15.74 4.35 -14.52
N VAL A 273 16.48 3.26 -14.67
CA VAL A 273 16.44 2.10 -13.76
C VAL A 273 17.84 1.75 -13.24
N TYR A 274 17.89 1.12 -12.08
CA TYR A 274 19.11 0.58 -11.50
C TYR A 274 19.36 -0.86 -11.95
N THR A 275 20.54 -1.12 -12.52
CA THR A 275 20.91 -2.42 -13.11
C THR A 275 21.99 -3.17 -12.32
N GLY A 276 22.39 -2.67 -11.15
CA GLY A 276 23.38 -3.33 -10.30
C GLY A 276 22.85 -4.59 -9.62
N ALA A 277 23.77 -5.50 -9.25
CA ALA A 277 23.43 -6.80 -8.67
C ALA A 277 22.78 -6.71 -7.27
N ALA A 278 23.09 -5.68 -6.50
CA ALA A 278 22.54 -5.48 -5.16
C ALA A 278 21.41 -4.45 -5.18
N SER A 279 20.17 -4.94 -5.08
CA SER A 279 18.93 -4.15 -5.19
C SER A 279 18.35 -3.69 -3.85
N GLY A 280 19.16 -3.69 -2.78
CA GLY A 280 18.71 -3.26 -1.45
C GLY A 280 18.49 -1.76 -1.36
N VAL A 281 17.61 -1.33 -0.46
CA VAL A 281 17.27 0.10 -0.27
C VAL A 281 18.41 0.92 0.34
N TRP A 282 19.41 0.27 0.93
CA TRP A 282 20.64 0.90 1.44
C TRP A 282 21.40 1.70 0.37
N ARG A 283 21.17 1.41 -0.92
CA ARG A 283 21.77 2.17 -2.03
C ARG A 283 21.13 3.54 -2.27
N LEU A 284 19.91 3.74 -1.79
CA LEU A 284 19.19 5.00 -1.95
C LEU A 284 19.85 6.07 -1.06
N PRO A 285 19.72 7.37 -1.40
CA PRO A 285 20.00 8.44 -0.44
C PRO A 285 19.33 8.13 0.89
N ASP A 286 20.04 8.28 2.02
CA ASP A 286 19.56 7.94 3.37
C ASP A 286 18.93 6.53 3.53
N GLY A 287 19.38 5.56 2.71
CA GLY A 287 18.83 4.21 2.64
C GLY A 287 18.86 3.43 3.96
N ASP A 288 19.89 3.62 4.79
CA ASP A 288 19.99 3.00 6.12
C ASP A 288 18.89 3.53 7.07
N ALA A 289 18.62 4.84 7.02
CA ALA A 289 17.59 5.46 7.84
C ALA A 289 16.19 5.02 7.39
N TYR A 290 15.99 4.95 6.08
CA TYR A 290 14.76 4.41 5.50
C TYR A 290 14.56 2.94 5.88
N TYR A 291 15.60 2.09 5.77
CA TYR A 291 15.50 0.69 6.14
C TYR A 291 15.17 0.51 7.63
N ALA A 292 15.81 1.30 8.50
CA ALA A 292 15.50 1.30 9.93
C ALA A 292 14.06 1.75 10.22
N TYR A 293 13.55 2.75 9.50
CA TYR A 293 12.13 3.14 9.58
C TYR A 293 11.21 1.99 9.15
N ARG A 294 11.44 1.39 7.98
CA ARG A 294 10.63 0.26 7.48
C ARG A 294 10.66 -0.94 8.42
N LEU A 295 11.79 -1.19 9.06
CA LEU A 295 11.95 -2.25 10.04
C LEU A 295 11.05 -2.00 11.27
N ARG A 296 11.08 -0.80 11.83
CA ARG A 296 10.19 -0.42 12.95
C ARG A 296 8.71 -0.44 12.54
N HIS A 297 8.39 0.13 11.37
CA HIS A 297 7.03 0.17 10.84
C HIS A 297 6.40 -1.23 10.74
N TYR A 298 7.14 -2.22 10.19
CA TYR A 298 6.61 -3.57 10.00
C TYR A 298 6.76 -4.51 11.20
N THR A 299 7.79 -4.32 12.02
CA THR A 299 8.04 -5.24 13.14
C THR A 299 7.50 -4.72 14.47
N THR A 300 7.22 -3.42 14.58
CA THR A 300 6.89 -2.72 15.84
C THR A 300 7.95 -2.88 16.93
N THR A 301 9.17 -3.33 16.58
CA THR A 301 10.29 -3.52 17.51
C THR A 301 11.34 -2.44 17.32
N ASP A 302 12.15 -2.21 18.36
CA ASP A 302 13.34 -1.37 18.30
C ASP A 302 14.63 -2.14 17.94
N LEU A 303 14.51 -3.41 17.54
CA LEU A 303 15.67 -4.22 17.17
C LEU A 303 16.35 -3.65 15.92
N THR A 304 17.67 -3.68 15.92
CA THR A 304 18.48 -3.30 14.77
C THR A 304 18.42 -4.35 13.66
N ALA A 305 18.77 -3.95 12.44
CA ALA A 305 18.86 -4.87 11.30
C ALA A 305 19.78 -6.07 11.59
N ASP A 306 20.91 -5.84 12.27
CA ASP A 306 21.87 -6.89 12.64
C ASP A 306 21.29 -7.85 13.67
N GLU A 307 20.56 -7.33 14.67
CA GLU A 307 19.89 -8.17 15.68
C GLU A 307 18.79 -9.03 15.06
N ILE A 308 17.99 -8.47 14.15
CA ILE A 308 16.95 -9.22 13.44
C ILE A 308 17.57 -10.28 12.52
N HIS A 309 18.66 -9.95 11.83
CA HIS A 309 19.36 -10.93 11.00
C HIS A 309 19.93 -12.07 11.85
N ALA A 310 20.57 -11.76 12.98
CA ALA A 310 21.09 -12.78 13.90
C ALA A 310 19.97 -13.66 14.48
N LEU A 311 18.84 -13.06 14.87
CA LEU A 311 17.65 -13.80 15.32
C LEU A 311 17.11 -14.72 14.22
N GLY A 312 17.03 -14.22 12.98
CA GLY A 312 16.59 -15.01 11.84
C GLY A 312 17.46 -16.24 11.57
N LEU A 313 18.78 -16.09 11.66
CA LEU A 313 19.71 -17.22 11.54
C LEU A 313 19.52 -18.25 12.66
N ALA A 314 19.34 -17.79 13.91
CA ALA A 314 19.10 -18.67 15.04
C ALA A 314 17.78 -19.45 14.89
N GLU A 315 16.70 -18.78 14.44
CA GLU A 315 15.42 -19.44 14.19
C GLU A 315 15.47 -20.40 13.01
N LEU A 316 16.24 -20.09 11.96
CA LEU A 316 16.46 -21.01 10.84
C LEU A 316 17.08 -22.33 11.33
N ASP A 317 18.15 -22.25 12.12
CA ASP A 317 18.80 -23.44 12.69
C ASP A 317 17.85 -24.24 13.58
N ARG A 318 17.09 -23.56 14.44
CA ARG A 318 16.11 -24.20 15.34
C ARG A 318 15.01 -24.92 14.55
N ILE A 319 14.43 -24.27 13.55
CA ILE A 319 13.33 -24.82 12.74
C ILE A 319 13.84 -25.96 11.87
N HIS A 320 15.01 -25.82 11.23
CA HIS A 320 15.62 -26.90 10.46
C HIS A 320 15.93 -28.13 11.31
N GLY A 321 16.40 -27.94 12.55
CA GLY A 321 16.59 -29.04 13.51
C GLY A 321 15.28 -29.75 13.83
N ALA A 322 14.21 -29.00 14.10
CA ALA A 322 12.87 -29.56 14.36
C ALA A 322 12.31 -30.32 13.13
N MET A 323 12.47 -29.77 11.92
CA MET A 323 12.05 -30.45 10.68
C MET A 323 12.78 -31.78 10.50
N ARG A 324 14.09 -31.83 10.77
CA ARG A 324 14.85 -33.09 10.66
C ARG A 324 14.35 -34.14 11.64
N ALA A 325 14.06 -33.77 12.89
CA ALA A 325 13.49 -34.73 13.84
C ALA A 325 12.17 -35.35 13.35
N VAL A 326 11.29 -34.54 12.73
CA VAL A 326 10.04 -35.05 12.14
C VAL A 326 10.31 -35.94 10.93
N PHE A 327 11.24 -35.59 10.04
CA PHE A 327 11.61 -36.45 8.91
C PHE A 327 12.21 -37.79 9.36
N ASP A 328 12.99 -37.78 10.44
CA ASP A 328 13.53 -39.00 11.05
C ASP A 328 12.40 -39.90 11.60
N GLU A 329 11.38 -39.32 12.25
CA GLU A 329 10.19 -40.04 12.71
C GLU A 329 9.38 -40.65 11.56
N LEU A 330 9.34 -39.98 10.40
CA LEU A 330 8.73 -40.49 9.17
C LEU A 330 9.59 -41.53 8.44
N GLY A 331 10.79 -41.83 8.94
CA GLY A 331 11.71 -42.81 8.38
C GLY A 331 12.42 -42.35 7.10
N TYR A 332 12.54 -41.04 6.88
CA TYR A 332 13.23 -40.50 5.72
C TYR A 332 14.75 -40.47 5.91
N PRO A 333 15.54 -40.45 4.81
CA PRO A 333 16.99 -40.52 4.90
C PRO A 333 17.63 -39.26 5.52
N ALA A 334 18.46 -39.45 6.55
CA ALA A 334 19.09 -38.34 7.28
C ALA A 334 20.14 -37.57 6.45
N ASP A 335 20.69 -38.17 5.39
CA ASP A 335 21.70 -37.59 4.51
C ASP A 335 21.12 -36.70 3.40
N GLU A 336 19.80 -36.64 3.27
CA GLU A 336 19.13 -35.78 2.31
C GLU A 336 19.00 -34.33 2.80
N SER A 337 19.04 -33.40 1.84
CA SER A 337 18.72 -31.99 2.07
C SER A 337 17.22 -31.82 2.40
N LEU A 338 16.88 -30.74 3.11
CA LEU A 338 15.48 -30.43 3.41
C LEU A 338 14.62 -30.33 2.14
N VAL A 339 15.18 -29.81 1.03
CA VAL A 339 14.48 -29.75 -0.27
C VAL A 339 14.09 -31.15 -0.75
N GLN A 340 15.04 -32.09 -0.74
CA GLN A 340 14.78 -33.48 -1.14
C GLN A 340 13.76 -34.17 -0.22
N LEU A 341 13.83 -33.89 1.08
CA LEU A 341 12.88 -34.42 2.07
C LEU A 341 11.46 -33.87 1.84
N PHE A 342 11.32 -32.58 1.52
CA PHE A 342 10.02 -32.01 1.11
C PHE A 342 9.48 -32.62 -0.19
N ASP A 343 10.34 -32.86 -1.18
CA ASP A 343 9.95 -33.55 -2.42
C ASP A 343 9.52 -35.01 -2.20
N ARG A 344 9.99 -35.65 -1.13
CA ARG A 344 9.48 -36.97 -0.70
C ARG A 344 8.10 -36.84 -0.10
N VAL A 345 7.89 -35.93 0.86
CA VAL A 345 6.54 -35.70 1.43
C VAL A 345 5.53 -35.41 0.33
N ALA A 346 5.89 -34.56 -0.64
CA ALA A 346 5.00 -34.20 -1.73
C ALA A 346 4.59 -35.41 -2.61
N ARG A 347 5.44 -36.44 -2.70
CA ARG A 347 5.16 -37.68 -3.43
C ARG A 347 4.43 -38.71 -2.56
N ASP A 348 4.82 -38.84 -1.31
CA ASP A 348 4.34 -39.87 -0.40
C ASP A 348 2.99 -39.49 0.25
N GLY A 349 2.76 -38.20 0.50
CA GLY A 349 1.56 -37.66 1.12
C GLY A 349 0.31 -37.69 0.24
N GLY A 350 0.44 -38.08 -1.03
CA GLY A 350 -0.66 -38.16 -1.99
C GLY A 350 -1.21 -36.80 -2.41
N HIS A 351 -2.24 -36.83 -3.25
CA HIS A 351 -2.92 -35.63 -3.73
C HIS A 351 -4.42 -35.73 -3.45
N VAL A 352 -4.99 -34.64 -2.96
CA VAL A 352 -6.45 -34.48 -2.89
C VAL A 352 -6.92 -33.93 -4.24
N ALA A 353 -7.87 -34.61 -4.88
CA ALA A 353 -8.42 -34.12 -6.14
C ALA A 353 -9.09 -32.76 -5.94
N GLY A 354 -8.98 -31.85 -6.91
CA GLY A 354 -9.55 -30.49 -6.78
C GLY A 354 -11.04 -30.47 -6.42
N ALA A 355 -11.81 -31.46 -6.90
CA ALA A 355 -13.24 -31.61 -6.59
C ALA A 355 -13.51 -32.04 -5.13
N GLU A 356 -12.52 -32.60 -4.44
CA GLU A 356 -12.62 -33.15 -3.09
C GLU A 356 -11.95 -32.27 -2.03
N VAL A 357 -11.22 -31.22 -2.44
CA VAL A 357 -10.50 -30.33 -1.51
C VAL A 357 -11.43 -29.78 -0.44
N LEU A 358 -12.58 -29.21 -0.82
CA LEU A 358 -13.53 -28.64 0.14
C LEU A 358 -14.01 -29.70 1.15
N ALA A 359 -14.53 -30.82 0.66
CA ALA A 359 -15.03 -31.89 1.51
C ALA A 359 -13.95 -32.50 2.43
N THR A 360 -12.69 -32.55 1.97
CA THR A 360 -11.56 -33.07 2.76
C THR A 360 -11.19 -32.17 3.93
N TYR A 361 -11.26 -30.85 3.74
CA TYR A 361 -10.96 -29.89 4.82
C TYR A 361 -12.16 -29.64 5.76
N GLU A 362 -13.38 -29.98 5.35
CA GLU A 362 -14.59 -29.90 6.18
C GLU A 362 -14.86 -31.15 7.04
N ALA A 363 -14.27 -32.28 6.68
CA ALA A 363 -14.37 -33.56 7.42
C ALA A 363 -13.45 -33.58 8.64
#